data_AF-A0A9E7I1B3-F1
#
_entry.id   AF-A0A9E7I1B3-F1
#
_cell.length_a   1.000
_cell.length_b   1.000
_cell.length_c   1.000
_cell.angle_alpha   90.00
_cell.angle_beta   90.00
_cell.angle_gamma   90.00
#
_symmetry.space_group_name_H-M   'P 1'
#
loop_
_entity.id
_entity.type
_entity.pdbx_description
1 polymer ?
#
loop_
_entity_poly.entity_id
_entity_poly.type
_entity_poly.pdbx_seq_one_letter_code
_entity_poly.pdbx_strand_id
1 'polypeptide(L)'
;MDGAFSSHEEAHQDIILDWAFSPPPPHYPFDLLEPIPFPSMPAKPPPPSAFVKYTASEGTAPSFLCFGDVDSIHRTVNRFLGSLEMAVRPGNSDERAGRSRGFRHMMRERERKEKLSQGYAELHSMLSCTSKGANISIVQSAWERLEELQQAREKLRKRSRELEQMVWEMSRKRRSRRSQWTSRTVRRRWIL
;
A
#
# COMPACT_ATOMS: atom_id res chain seq x y z
N MET A 1 -22.35 18.50 36.58
CA MET A 1 -22.68 17.38 35.67
C MET A 1 -21.48 17.21 34.77
N ASP A 2 -20.50 16.48 35.29
CA ASP A 2 -19.24 16.19 34.61
C ASP A 2 -19.47 15.05 33.61
N GLY A 3 -19.10 15.28 32.34
CA GLY A 3 -19.17 14.29 31.27
C GLY A 3 -17.78 14.03 30.73
N ALA A 4 -17.14 12.99 31.26
CA ALA A 4 -15.86 12.47 30.80
C ALA A 4 -16.04 11.72 29.47
N PHE A 5 -15.36 12.16 28.40
CA PHE A 5 -15.20 11.40 27.17
C PHE A 5 -13.77 10.86 27.06
N SER A 6 -13.63 9.62 27.53
CA SER A 6 -12.99 8.49 26.86
C SER A 6 -11.64 8.72 26.15
N SER A 7 -10.55 8.59 26.90
CA SER A 7 -9.20 8.30 26.41
C SER A 7 -9.07 6.82 26.02
N HIS A 8 -9.26 6.46 24.75
CA HIS A 8 -8.95 5.09 24.26
C HIS A 8 -8.51 5.02 22.78
N GLU A 9 -7.93 6.08 22.22
CA GLU A 9 -7.45 6.05 20.81
C GLU A 9 -5.94 6.24 20.62
N GLU A 10 -5.15 6.32 21.70
CA GLU A 10 -3.70 6.53 21.59
C GLU A 10 -2.84 5.25 21.59
N ALA A 11 -3.35 4.10 22.04
CA ALA A 11 -2.52 2.90 22.24
C ALA A 11 -2.14 2.12 20.95
N HIS A 12 -2.66 2.50 19.78
CA HIS A 12 -2.46 1.76 18.53
C HIS A 12 -1.43 2.39 17.57
N GLN A 13 -0.95 3.61 17.85
CA GLN A 13 0.04 4.28 17.01
C GLN A 13 1.48 3.90 17.39
N ASP A 14 1.70 3.51 18.65
CA ASP A 14 3.03 3.16 19.15
C ASP A 14 3.53 1.78 18.68
N ILE A 15 2.61 0.86 18.36
CA ILE A 15 2.97 -0.50 17.89
C ILE A 15 3.55 -0.46 16.46
N ILE A 16 3.19 0.55 15.66
CA ILE A 16 3.62 0.63 14.25
C ILE A 16 5.02 1.24 14.13
N LEU A 17 5.45 2.07 15.08
CA LEU A 17 6.78 2.70 15.04
C LEU A 17 7.91 1.80 15.56
N ASP A 18 7.61 0.79 16.37
CA ASP A 18 8.62 -0.04 17.03
C ASP A 18 9.36 -1.01 16.09
N TRP A 19 8.78 -1.35 14.93
CA TRP A 19 9.40 -2.27 13.98
C TRP A 19 10.40 -1.60 13.04
N ALA A 20 10.38 -0.27 12.92
CA ALA A 20 11.20 0.46 11.97
C ALA A 20 12.64 0.73 12.46
N PHE A 21 12.93 0.48 13.74
CA PHE A 21 14.22 0.81 14.37
C PHE A 21 14.86 -0.36 15.15
N SER A 22 14.46 -1.61 14.89
CA SER A 22 15.20 -2.75 15.44
C SER A 22 16.61 -2.80 14.81
N PRO A 23 17.69 -2.71 15.60
CA PRO A 23 19.05 -2.82 15.05
C PRO A 23 19.25 -4.20 14.41
N PRO A 24 20.05 -4.28 13.32
CA PRO A 24 20.35 -5.56 12.70
C PRO A 24 21.09 -6.46 13.71
N PRO A 25 20.69 -7.74 13.84
CA PRO A 25 21.35 -8.66 14.76
C PRO A 25 22.83 -8.83 14.36
N PRO A 26 23.78 -8.79 15.32
CA PRO A 26 25.18 -8.92 15.01
C PRO A 26 25.52 -10.39 14.74
N HIS A 27 26.08 -10.65 13.56
CA HIS A 27 26.73 -11.90 13.14
C HIS A 27 25.85 -13.14 13.00
N TYR A 28 25.36 -13.38 11.78
CA TYR A 28 25.19 -14.73 11.27
C TYR A 28 26.32 -15.01 10.26
N PRO A 29 27.19 -16.02 10.50
CA PRO A 29 28.06 -16.52 9.46
C PRO A 29 27.21 -17.37 8.52
N PHE A 30 26.83 -16.80 7.37
CA PHE A 30 26.22 -17.56 6.28
C PHE A 30 27.33 -18.25 5.48
N ASP A 31 27.95 -19.27 6.09
CA ASP A 31 28.69 -20.30 5.37
C ASP A 31 27.87 -21.58 5.44
N LEU A 32 26.99 -21.80 4.46
CA LEU A 32 26.27 -23.05 4.26
C LEU A 32 26.29 -23.42 2.77
N LEU A 33 27.48 -23.79 2.29
CA LEU A 33 27.62 -24.77 1.22
C LEU A 33 28.07 -26.09 1.84
N GLU A 34 27.25 -26.63 2.75
CA GLU A 34 27.28 -28.07 3.00
C GLU A 34 26.38 -28.75 1.96
N PRO A 35 26.91 -29.68 1.15
CA PRO A 35 26.09 -30.45 0.22
C PRO A 35 25.08 -31.29 1.01
N ILE A 36 23.79 -31.04 0.76
CA ILE A 36 22.68 -31.82 1.33
C ILE A 36 22.89 -33.30 0.95
N PRO A 37 22.94 -34.24 1.91
CA PRO A 37 22.98 -35.66 1.59
C PRO A 37 21.65 -36.03 0.92
N PHE A 38 21.70 -36.55 -0.31
CA PHE A 38 20.53 -37.05 -1.00
C PHE A 38 19.87 -38.16 -0.16
N PRO A 39 18.63 -38.01 0.35
CA PRO A 39 17.92 -39.12 0.94
C PRO A 39 17.50 -40.06 -0.19
N SER A 40 18.14 -41.23 -0.25
CA SER A 40 17.69 -42.40 -1.01
C SER A 40 16.33 -42.86 -0.46
N MET A 41 15.25 -42.27 -0.96
CA MET A 41 13.90 -42.76 -0.73
C MET A 41 13.59 -43.86 -1.75
N PRO A 42 13.08 -45.03 -1.34
CA PRO A 42 12.56 -46.01 -2.28
C PRO A 42 11.39 -45.39 -3.04
N ALA A 43 11.46 -45.41 -4.37
CA ALA A 43 10.47 -44.80 -5.25
C ALA A 43 9.07 -45.39 -4.99
N LYS A 44 8.23 -44.63 -4.29
CA LYS A 44 6.80 -44.92 -4.19
C LYS A 44 6.21 -44.69 -5.59
N PRO A 45 5.53 -45.67 -6.20
CA PRO A 45 4.96 -45.48 -7.52
C PRO A 45 3.97 -44.30 -7.49
N PRO A 46 3.95 -43.45 -8.53
CA PRO A 46 3.04 -42.32 -8.58
C PRO A 46 1.60 -42.83 -8.46
N PRO A 47 0.72 -42.11 -7.73
CA PRO A 47 -0.68 -42.49 -7.68
C PRO A 47 -1.25 -42.57 -9.11
N PRO A 48 -2.13 -43.54 -9.39
CA PRO A 48 -2.76 -43.64 -10.70
C PRO A 48 -3.44 -42.32 -11.03
N SER A 49 -3.16 -41.82 -12.24
CA SER A 49 -3.77 -40.60 -12.79
C SER A 49 -5.28 -40.62 -12.58
N ALA A 50 -5.82 -39.62 -11.89
CA ALA A 50 -7.27 -39.39 -11.77
C ALA A 50 -7.91 -39.00 -13.12
N PHE A 51 -7.10 -38.70 -14.13
CA PHE A 51 -7.57 -38.40 -15.47
C PHE A 51 -7.80 -39.71 -16.22
N VAL A 52 -9.07 -40.11 -16.25
CA VAL A 52 -9.58 -41.12 -17.18
C VAL A 52 -9.46 -40.53 -18.59
N LYS A 53 -8.79 -41.24 -19.49
CA LYS A 53 -8.74 -40.89 -20.92
C LYS A 53 -10.16 -41.00 -21.46
N TYR A 54 -10.73 -39.88 -21.92
CA TYR A 54 -12.05 -39.88 -22.57
C TYR A 54 -11.97 -40.78 -23.81
N THR A 55 -12.53 -41.98 -23.72
CA THR A 55 -12.94 -42.73 -24.90
C THR A 55 -14.28 -42.14 -25.30
N ALA A 56 -14.33 -41.50 -26.47
CA ALA A 56 -15.58 -41.08 -27.06
C ALA A 56 -16.41 -42.34 -27.29
N SER A 57 -17.35 -42.61 -26.39
CA SER A 57 -18.38 -43.63 -26.60
C SER A 57 -19.24 -43.12 -27.75
N GLU A 58 -19.30 -43.89 -28.84
CA GLU A 58 -20.31 -43.76 -29.90
C GLU A 58 -21.69 -44.20 -29.38
N GLY A 59 -22.09 -43.63 -28.24
CA GLY A 59 -23.41 -43.76 -27.65
C GLY A 59 -23.99 -42.36 -27.57
N THR A 60 -24.93 -42.06 -28.47
CA THR A 60 -25.90 -40.96 -28.43
C THR A 60 -25.58 -39.90 -27.39
N ALA A 61 -24.84 -38.87 -27.80
CA ALA A 61 -24.68 -37.66 -27.00
C ALA A 61 -26.06 -37.28 -26.41
N PRO A 62 -26.18 -37.01 -25.09
CA PRO A 62 -27.40 -36.43 -24.58
C PRO A 62 -27.63 -35.18 -25.40
N SER A 63 -28.68 -35.26 -26.21
CA SER A 63 -28.98 -34.27 -27.22
C SER A 63 -29.07 -32.93 -26.51
N PHE A 64 -28.07 -32.06 -26.75
CA PHE A 64 -28.14 -30.64 -26.42
C PHE A 64 -29.16 -29.99 -27.36
N LEU A 65 -30.40 -30.47 -27.34
CA LEU A 65 -31.54 -29.78 -27.95
C LEU A 65 -32.05 -28.80 -26.90
N CYS A 66 -31.31 -27.72 -26.71
CA CYS A 66 -31.91 -26.50 -26.19
C CYS A 66 -32.27 -25.64 -27.40
N PHE A 67 -33.47 -25.87 -27.91
CA PHE A 67 -34.14 -24.92 -28.78
C PHE A 67 -34.23 -23.58 -28.07
N GLY A 68 -33.63 -22.56 -28.67
CA GLY A 68 -33.96 -21.14 -28.54
C GLY A 68 -34.13 -20.58 -27.14
N ASP A 69 -33.03 -20.17 -26.51
CA ASP A 69 -33.01 -18.88 -25.81
C ASP A 69 -31.55 -18.41 -25.67
N VAL A 70 -31.29 -17.12 -25.91
CA VAL A 70 -29.93 -16.53 -25.94
C VAL A 70 -29.46 -16.26 -24.52
N ASP A 71 -29.54 -17.26 -23.66
CA ASP A 71 -28.98 -17.17 -22.33
C ASP A 71 -27.46 -17.28 -22.43
N SER A 72 -26.78 -16.23 -21.97
CA SER A 72 -25.33 -16.18 -21.81
C SER A 72 -24.82 -17.49 -21.22
N ILE A 73 -23.71 -18.03 -21.74
CA ILE A 73 -23.07 -19.25 -21.25
C ILE A 73 -22.93 -19.25 -19.71
N HIS A 74 -22.70 -18.07 -19.12
CA HIS A 74 -22.66 -17.89 -17.67
C HIS A 74 -23.97 -18.28 -16.97
N ARG A 75 -25.13 -17.92 -17.52
CA ARG A 75 -26.45 -18.32 -16.99
C ARG A 75 -26.69 -19.82 -17.14
N THR A 76 -26.31 -20.38 -18.28
CA THR A 76 -26.47 -21.83 -18.53
C THR A 76 -25.61 -22.65 -17.59
N VAL A 77 -24.34 -22.27 -17.43
CA VAL A 77 -23.40 -22.93 -16.50
C VAL A 77 -23.84 -22.74 -15.05
N ASN A 78 -24.26 -21.53 -14.64
CA ASN A 78 -24.72 -21.30 -13.27
C ASN A 78 -25.99 -22.09 -12.93
N ARG A 79 -26.91 -22.26 -13.89
CA ARG A 79 -28.13 -23.07 -13.72
C ARG A 79 -27.79 -24.55 -13.53
N PHE A 80 -26.87 -25.07 -14.35
CA PHE A 80 -26.38 -26.44 -14.26
C PHE A 80 -25.66 -26.70 -12.93
N LEU A 81 -24.74 -25.82 -12.52
CA LEU A 81 -24.04 -25.93 -11.24
C LEU A 81 -25.00 -25.79 -10.05
N GLY A 82 -25.97 -24.87 -10.12
CA GLY A 82 -27.01 -24.74 -9.10
C GLY A 82 -27.92 -25.96 -8.99
N SER A 83 -28.16 -26.66 -10.10
CA SER A 83 -28.92 -27.92 -10.10
C SER A 83 -28.16 -29.07 -9.44
N LEU A 84 -26.82 -29.06 -9.48
CA LEU A 84 -25.95 -30.03 -8.81
C LEU A 84 -25.80 -29.77 -7.30
N GLU A 85 -25.88 -28.51 -6.86
CA GLU A 85 -25.69 -28.10 -5.45
C GLU A 85 -26.81 -28.61 -4.51
N MET A 86 -27.95 -29.06 -5.06
CA MET A 86 -29.06 -29.63 -4.28
C MET A 86 -28.87 -31.12 -3.92
N ALA A 87 -27.77 -31.76 -4.35
CA ALA A 87 -27.40 -33.12 -3.94
C ALA A 87 -26.50 -33.18 -2.69
N VAL A 88 -26.25 -32.03 -2.04
CA VAL A 88 -25.40 -31.97 -0.84
C VAL A 88 -26.20 -32.39 0.40
N ARG A 89 -25.87 -33.60 0.84
CA ARG A 89 -26.23 -34.28 2.08
C ARG A 89 -26.44 -33.33 3.29
N PRO A 90 -27.50 -33.49 4.11
CA PRO A 90 -27.69 -32.70 5.32
C PRO A 90 -26.77 -33.24 6.42
N GLY A 91 -25.69 -32.52 6.69
CA GLY A 91 -24.80 -32.77 7.81
C GLY A 91 -23.54 -31.93 7.68
N ASN A 92 -23.33 -31.04 8.65
CA ASN A 92 -22.13 -30.22 8.92
C ASN A 92 -22.41 -28.70 8.83
N SER A 93 -22.96 -28.14 9.91
CA SER A 93 -23.08 -26.71 10.15
C SER A 93 -21.74 -25.95 10.11
N ASP A 94 -20.63 -26.65 10.32
CA ASP A 94 -19.29 -26.06 10.36
C ASP A 94 -18.75 -25.67 8.97
N GLU A 95 -19.15 -26.37 7.90
CA GLU A 95 -18.74 -26.01 6.53
C GLU A 95 -19.48 -24.77 6.00
N ARG A 96 -20.74 -24.57 6.42
CA ARG A 96 -21.51 -23.36 6.09
C ARG A 96 -20.94 -22.13 6.81
N ALA A 97 -20.49 -22.29 8.05
CA ALA A 97 -19.77 -21.28 8.81
C ALA A 97 -18.36 -21.00 8.21
N GLY A 98 -17.66 -22.04 7.75
CA GLY A 98 -16.40 -21.93 7.02
C GLY A 98 -16.53 -21.18 5.69
N ARG A 99 -17.59 -21.43 4.92
CA ARG A 99 -17.93 -20.67 3.70
C ARG A 99 -18.24 -19.20 4.01
N SER A 100 -18.98 -18.90 5.08
CA SER A 100 -19.25 -17.51 5.51
C SER A 100 -18.00 -16.79 6.03
N ARG A 101 -17.10 -17.48 6.74
CA ARG A 101 -15.79 -16.95 7.15
C ARG A 101 -14.89 -16.70 5.93
N GLY A 102 -14.85 -17.62 4.97
CA GLY A 102 -14.12 -17.49 3.71
C GLY A 102 -14.64 -16.34 2.85
N PHE A 103 -15.97 -16.19 2.73
CA PHE A 103 -16.59 -15.08 2.03
C PHE A 103 -16.27 -13.72 2.67
N ARG A 104 -16.38 -13.61 4.00
CA ARG A 104 -15.98 -12.39 4.71
C ARG A 104 -14.49 -12.09 4.54
N HIS A 105 -13.64 -13.11 4.55
CA HIS A 105 -12.20 -12.94 4.28
C HIS A 105 -11.96 -12.44 2.85
N MET A 106 -12.61 -13.04 1.86
CA MET A 106 -12.52 -12.63 0.45
C MET A 106 -12.97 -11.17 0.25
N MET A 107 -14.08 -10.76 0.89
CA MET A 107 -14.55 -9.38 0.81
C MET A 107 -13.57 -8.39 1.44
N ARG A 108 -13.04 -8.69 2.64
CA ARG A 108 -11.99 -7.86 3.25
C ARG A 108 -10.74 -7.79 2.38
N GLU A 109 -10.34 -8.90 1.77
CA GLU A 109 -9.17 -8.93 0.89
C GLU A 109 -9.39 -8.11 -0.38
N ARG A 110 -10.61 -8.10 -0.92
CA ARG A 110 -10.98 -7.20 -2.02
C ARG A 110 -10.86 -5.74 -1.61
N GLU A 111 -11.48 -5.34 -0.50
CA GLU A 111 -11.40 -3.97 0.03
C GLU A 111 -9.96 -3.54 0.29
N ARG A 112 -9.13 -4.45 0.84
CA ARG A 112 -7.71 -4.20 1.07
C ARG A 112 -6.97 -3.92 -0.24
N LYS A 113 -7.22 -4.72 -1.29
CA LYS A 113 -6.61 -4.52 -2.61
C LYS A 113 -7.09 -3.24 -3.30
N GLU A 114 -8.35 -2.89 -3.14
CA GLU A 114 -8.91 -1.65 -3.68
C GLU A 114 -8.26 -0.42 -3.05
N LYS A 115 -8.14 -0.40 -1.72
CA LYS A 115 -7.44 0.68 -0.99
C LYS A 115 -5.98 0.81 -1.45
N LEU A 116 -5.28 -0.31 -1.60
CA LEU A 116 -3.90 -0.29 -2.11
C LEU A 116 -3.85 0.24 -3.55
N SER A 117 -4.72 -0.25 -4.43
CA SER A 117 -4.78 0.19 -5.83
C SER A 117 -5.07 1.69 -5.93
N GLN A 118 -5.97 2.22 -5.09
CA GLN A 118 -6.27 3.64 -5.03
C GLN A 118 -5.06 4.45 -4.57
N GLY A 119 -4.35 4.01 -3.52
CA GLY A 119 -3.12 4.66 -3.06
C GLY A 119 -2.03 4.69 -4.12
N TYR A 120 -1.86 3.62 -4.90
CA TYR A 120 -0.92 3.61 -6.03
C TYR A 120 -1.32 4.57 -7.15
N ALA A 121 -2.62 4.69 -7.46
CA ALA A 121 -3.11 5.61 -8.47
C ALA A 121 -2.90 7.08 -8.06
N GLU A 122 -3.17 7.41 -6.80
CA GLU A 122 -2.90 8.73 -6.23
C GLU A 122 -1.40 9.05 -6.27
N LEU A 123 -0.57 8.12 -5.81
CA LEU A 123 0.88 8.28 -5.85
C LEU A 123 1.37 8.49 -7.28
N HIS A 124 0.90 7.70 -8.24
CA HIS A 124 1.25 7.87 -9.65
C HIS A 124 0.83 9.24 -10.20
N SER A 125 -0.33 9.78 -9.81
CA SER A 125 -0.78 11.11 -10.24
C SER A 125 0.13 12.24 -9.78
N MET A 126 0.82 12.07 -8.65
CA MET A 126 1.81 13.04 -8.15
C MET A 126 3.16 12.92 -8.87
N LEU A 127 3.41 11.79 -9.55
CA LEU A 127 4.70 11.43 -10.16
C LEU A 127 4.69 11.42 -11.68
N SER A 128 3.55 11.68 -12.32
CA SER A 128 3.22 11.33 -13.71
C SER A 128 4.03 12.03 -14.82
N CYS A 129 5.23 12.53 -14.52
CA CYS A 129 6.23 12.91 -15.51
C CYS A 129 7.27 11.80 -15.78
N THR A 130 7.44 10.81 -14.90
CA THR A 130 8.61 9.90 -14.97
C THR A 130 8.31 8.40 -14.86
N SER A 131 7.12 8.00 -14.39
CA SER A 131 6.88 6.62 -14.01
C SER A 131 6.29 5.77 -15.14
N LYS A 132 6.94 4.65 -15.44
CA LYS A 132 6.34 3.56 -16.23
C LYS A 132 5.45 2.80 -15.25
N GLY A 133 4.12 2.80 -15.44
CA GLY A 133 3.08 2.41 -14.45
C GLY A 133 3.13 1.01 -13.78
N ALA A 134 4.29 0.35 -13.69
CA ALA A 134 4.52 -0.80 -12.84
C ALA A 134 4.72 -0.37 -11.37
N ASN A 135 4.14 -1.13 -10.43
CA ASN A 135 4.14 -0.82 -9.00
C ASN A 135 5.54 -0.53 -8.42
N ILE A 136 6.56 -1.29 -8.84
CA ILE A 136 7.93 -1.10 -8.37
C ILE A 136 8.50 0.23 -8.87
N SER A 137 8.26 0.55 -10.15
CA SER A 137 8.72 1.81 -10.73
C SER A 137 8.02 3.02 -10.11
N ILE A 138 6.74 2.91 -9.74
CA ILE A 138 6.01 3.98 -9.04
C ILE A 138 6.68 4.29 -7.69
N VAL A 139 7.02 3.26 -6.91
CA VAL A 139 7.67 3.44 -5.59
C VAL A 139 9.07 4.04 -5.74
N GLN A 140 9.85 3.59 -6.72
CA GLN A 140 11.18 4.14 -6.98
C GLN A 140 11.11 5.61 -7.40
N SER A 141 10.22 5.96 -8.33
CA SER A 141 10.00 7.35 -8.72
C SER A 141 9.50 8.22 -7.55
N ALA A 142 8.69 7.65 -6.64
CA ALA A 142 8.26 8.35 -5.42
C ALA A 142 9.44 8.69 -4.50
N TRP A 143 10.34 7.74 -4.32
CA TRP A 143 11.55 7.91 -3.52
C TRP A 143 12.43 9.02 -4.08
N GLU A 144 12.74 8.96 -5.38
CA GLU A 144 13.54 9.97 -6.07
C GLU A 144 12.90 11.36 -5.94
N ARG A 145 11.57 11.44 -6.14
CA ARG A 145 10.83 12.70 -6.01
C ARG A 145 10.88 13.28 -4.60
N LEU A 146 10.82 12.44 -3.57
CA LEU A 146 10.93 12.87 -2.19
C LEU A 146 12.30 13.49 -1.90
N GLU A 147 13.37 12.86 -2.40
CA GLU A 147 14.72 13.34 -2.26
C GLU A 147 14.91 14.70 -2.96
N GLU A 148 14.43 14.85 -4.19
CA GLU A 148 14.43 16.14 -4.90
C GLU A 148 13.72 17.25 -4.11
N LEU A 149 12.53 16.96 -3.58
CA LEU A 149 11.74 17.91 -2.82
C LEU A 149 12.43 18.29 -1.51
N GLN A 150 13.09 17.35 -0.84
CA GLN A 150 13.86 17.63 0.36
C GLN A 150 15.02 18.58 0.06
N GLN A 151 15.80 18.30 -0.99
CA GLN A 151 16.90 19.16 -1.41
C GLN A 151 16.41 20.56 -1.81
N ALA A 152 15.28 20.66 -2.53
CA ALA A 152 14.67 21.93 -2.87
C ALA A 152 14.21 22.71 -1.64
N ARG A 153 13.58 22.03 -0.66
CA ARG A 153 13.15 22.62 0.61
C ARG A 153 14.33 23.22 1.38
N GLU A 154 15.44 22.51 1.46
CA GLU A 154 16.64 22.98 2.16
C GLU A 154 17.26 24.21 1.49
N LYS A 155 17.38 24.19 0.16
CA LYS A 155 17.86 25.34 -0.63
C LYS A 155 16.98 26.57 -0.41
N LEU A 156 15.65 26.40 -0.45
CA LEU A 156 14.70 27.49 -0.20
C LEU A 156 14.80 28.01 1.24
N ARG A 157 14.89 27.12 2.24
CA ARG A 157 15.07 27.52 3.64
C ARG A 157 16.37 28.30 3.85
N LYS A 158 17.46 27.90 3.19
CA LYS A 158 18.73 28.64 3.26
C LYS A 158 18.57 30.06 2.72
N ARG A 159 18.00 30.20 1.52
CA ARG A 159 17.75 31.51 0.91
C ARG A 159 16.79 32.38 1.73
N SER A 160 15.74 31.79 2.31
CA SER A 160 14.81 32.52 3.19
C SER A 160 15.54 33.15 4.37
N ARG A 161 16.40 32.37 5.05
CA ARG A 161 17.19 32.87 6.18
C ARG A 161 18.15 33.98 5.77
N GLU A 162 18.83 33.84 4.63
CA GLU A 162 19.73 34.87 4.10
C GLU A 162 18.97 36.18 3.83
N LEU A 163 17.78 36.09 3.22
CA LEU A 163 16.92 37.24 2.95
C LEU A 163 16.40 37.89 4.25
N GLU A 164 15.95 37.09 5.22
CA GLU A 164 15.51 37.58 6.53
C GLU A 164 16.64 38.32 7.27
N GLN A 165 17.87 37.79 7.23
CA GLN A 165 19.04 38.46 7.80
C GLN A 165 19.34 39.78 7.11
N MET A 166 19.31 39.82 5.78
CA MET A 166 19.50 41.06 5.02
C MET A 166 18.44 42.11 5.37
N VAL A 167 17.17 41.71 5.46
CA VAL A 167 16.06 42.59 5.83
C VAL A 167 16.23 43.10 7.26
N TRP A 168 16.66 42.24 8.19
CA TRP A 168 16.92 42.61 9.57
C TRP A 168 18.06 43.64 9.67
N GLU A 169 19.19 43.39 9.00
CA GLU A 169 20.34 44.30 8.96
C GLU A 169 20.00 45.64 8.33
N MET A 170 19.29 45.64 7.20
CA MET A 170 18.80 46.88 6.58
C MET A 170 17.89 47.66 7.53
N SER A 171 16.98 46.99 8.22
CA SER A 171 16.07 47.61 9.19
C SER A 171 16.81 48.17 10.41
N ARG A 172 17.85 47.48 10.88
CA ARG A 172 18.74 47.96 11.95
C ARG A 172 19.52 49.20 11.50
N LYS A 173 20.10 49.19 10.30
CA LYS A 173 20.85 50.31 9.72
C LYS A 173 19.96 51.54 9.49
N ARG A 174 18.73 51.34 9.01
CA ARG A 174 17.73 52.42 8.85
C ARG A 174 17.37 53.05 10.20
N ARG A 175 17.14 52.25 11.24
CA ARG A 175 16.88 52.75 12.61
C ARG A 175 18.06 53.56 13.14
N SER A 176 19.29 53.04 13.02
CA SER A 176 20.50 53.75 13.44
C SER A 176 20.68 55.10 12.72
N ARG A 177 20.51 55.13 11.40
CA ARG A 177 20.56 56.39 10.62
C ARG A 177 19.50 57.38 11.06
N ARG A 178 18.27 56.93 11.33
CA ARG A 178 17.18 57.78 11.82
C ARG A 178 17.54 58.40 13.17
N SER A 179 18.06 57.61 14.11
CA SER A 179 18.50 58.10 15.43
C SER A 179 19.64 59.10 15.33
N GLN A 180 20.62 58.88 14.44
CA GLN A 180 21.71 59.84 14.21
C GLN A 180 21.19 61.17 13.63
N TRP A 181 20.22 61.10 12.71
CA TRP A 181 19.62 62.30 12.12
C TRP A 181 18.87 63.12 13.17
N THR A 182 18.03 62.47 14.00
CA THR A 182 17.30 63.15 15.09
C THR A 182 18.23 63.82 16.09
N SER A 183 19.33 63.16 16.47
CA SER A 183 20.32 63.73 17.41
C SER A 183 21.04 64.95 16.84
N ARG A 184 21.35 64.94 15.53
CA ARG A 184 21.96 66.09 14.84
C ARG A 184 21.00 67.27 14.73
N THR A 185 19.73 67.02 14.41
CA THR A 185 18.72 68.09 14.35
C THR A 185 18.42 68.68 15.72
N VAL A 186 18.35 67.86 16.78
CA VAL A 186 18.19 68.36 18.15
C VAL A 186 19.39 69.23 18.52
N ARG A 187 20.63 68.74 18.36
CA ARG A 187 21.83 69.54 18.67
C ARG A 187 21.88 70.90 17.98
N ARG A 188 21.47 70.98 16.70
CA ARG A 188 21.44 72.25 15.96
C ARG A 188 20.37 73.22 16.49
N ARG A 189 19.29 72.71 17.10
CA ARG A 189 18.21 73.52 17.68
C ARG A 189 18.55 74.11 19.05
N TRP A 190 19.59 73.61 19.72
CA TRP A 190 20.09 74.11 21.01
C TRP A 190 21.27 75.10 20.89
N ILE A 191 21.69 75.43 19.66
CA ILE A 191 22.84 76.33 19.38
C ILE A 191 22.36 77.73 18.90
N LEU A 192 21.05 77.95 18.81
CA LEU A 192 20.40 79.22 18.50
C LEU A 192 19.64 79.72 19.72
#